data_AF-A0A7Y6WSB5-F1
#
_entry.id   AF-A0A7Y6WSB5-F1
#
_cell.length_a   1.000
_cell.length_b   1.000
_cell.length_c   1.000
_cell.angle_alpha   90.00
_cell.angle_beta   90.00
_cell.angle_gamma   90.00
#
_symmetry.space_group_name_H-M   'P 1'
#
loop_
_entity.id
_entity.type
_entity.pdbx_description
1 polymer ?
#
loop_
_entity_poly.entity_id
_entity_poly.type
_entity_poly.pdbx_seq_one_letter_code
_entity_poly.pdbx_strand_id
1 'polypeptide(L)'
;MRLLWNFGTPLWAAVFSLALPLAQAQAQDQDCVMFQDLNHCGVGEAYVSVTDEGVRIENGDVSGESGVVIHTGLASHWTAGVFSESDAPEHGKMLLSSVSEGSTTSTATLVTEDGRAAYSTTFTGAGEESTHSALVYYQGQLQGVMTRLHNGGVNVLEPHDPVTPWPPPSPSCRPAYQSWNSCMDQCQSIGYWSCNYCYTPCGYSFNVTPRGQCQWTIDLAHPYVELSDGRVLQADRLVLSEEVHGPTNYPYLGFDEIHLQTTANVTQIVSESVTPAKQ
;
A
#
# COMPACT_ATOMS: atom_id res chain seq x y z
N MET A 1 -77.67 -38.47 29.11
CA MET A 1 -78.42 -37.72 28.06
C MET A 1 -77.38 -37.10 27.13
N ARG A 2 -77.24 -37.58 25.88
CA ARG A 2 -77.89 -37.04 24.65
C ARG A 2 -77.84 -35.49 24.60
N LEU A 3 -77.43 -34.79 23.55
CA LEU A 3 -76.91 -35.05 22.21
C LEU A 3 -76.38 -33.68 21.69
N LEU A 4 -75.26 -33.71 20.97
CA LEU A 4 -74.83 -32.94 19.79
C LEU A 4 -75.42 -31.53 19.51
N TRP A 5 -74.58 -30.60 19.05
CA TRP A 5 -74.64 -30.12 17.66
C TRP A 5 -73.32 -29.55 17.14
N ASN A 6 -72.94 -30.10 15.99
CA ASN A 6 -71.90 -29.70 15.04
C ASN A 6 -72.38 -28.53 14.18
N PHE A 7 -71.51 -27.58 13.84
CA PHE A 7 -71.35 -26.87 12.55
C PHE A 7 -70.09 -26.00 12.73
N GLY A 8 -69.13 -25.80 11.84
CA GLY A 8 -68.77 -26.25 10.50
C GLY A 8 -67.40 -25.59 10.21
N THR A 9 -66.51 -26.29 9.52
CA THR A 9 -65.16 -25.87 9.04
C THR A 9 -65.26 -24.77 7.95
N PRO A 10 -64.18 -24.24 7.31
CA PRO A 10 -62.71 -24.34 7.52
C PRO A 10 -61.92 -23.00 7.31
N LEU A 11 -60.58 -23.07 7.37
CA LEU A 11 -59.56 -22.15 6.80
C LEU A 11 -59.42 -20.78 7.52
N TRP A 12 -58.25 -20.33 7.96
CA TRP A 12 -56.99 -20.24 7.25
C TRP A 12 -55.80 -20.45 8.21
N ALA A 13 -54.97 -21.46 7.94
CA ALA A 13 -53.61 -21.49 8.44
C ALA A 13 -52.78 -20.56 7.55
N ALA A 14 -52.46 -19.37 8.04
CA ALA A 14 -51.42 -18.55 7.44
C ALA A 14 -50.06 -19.16 7.79
N VAL A 15 -49.58 -20.04 6.90
CA VAL A 15 -48.17 -20.41 6.87
C VAL A 15 -47.41 -19.16 6.43
N PHE A 16 -46.84 -18.43 7.39
CA PHE A 16 -45.79 -17.47 7.09
C PHE A 16 -44.55 -18.27 6.68
N SER A 17 -44.43 -18.51 5.39
CA SER A 17 -43.16 -18.85 4.76
C SER A 17 -42.24 -17.67 5.00
N LEU A 18 -41.41 -17.73 6.05
CA LEU A 18 -40.21 -16.93 6.19
C LEU A 18 -39.25 -17.37 5.07
N ALA A 19 -39.53 -16.90 3.86
CA ALA A 19 -38.52 -16.75 2.83
C ALA A 19 -37.65 -15.59 3.30
N LEU A 20 -36.66 -15.91 4.15
CA LEU A 20 -35.50 -15.05 4.32
C LEU A 20 -34.94 -14.83 2.91
N PRO A 21 -34.92 -13.60 2.38
CA PRO A 21 -34.04 -13.36 1.26
C PRO A 21 -32.65 -13.65 1.83
N LEU A 22 -32.00 -14.68 1.31
CA LEU A 22 -30.55 -14.72 1.30
C LEU A 22 -30.16 -13.42 0.59
N ALA A 23 -29.88 -12.39 1.39
CA ALA A 23 -29.12 -11.24 0.96
C ALA A 23 -27.77 -11.82 0.56
N GLN A 24 -27.67 -12.27 -0.69
CA GLN A 24 -26.40 -12.35 -1.36
C GLN A 24 -25.83 -10.95 -1.19
N ALA A 25 -24.79 -10.84 -0.35
CA ALA A 25 -23.87 -9.74 -0.42
C ALA A 25 -23.35 -9.74 -1.85
N GLN A 26 -24.03 -9.01 -2.73
CA GLN A 26 -23.49 -8.60 -4.00
C GLN A 26 -22.42 -7.59 -3.62
N ALA A 27 -21.21 -8.13 -3.43
CA ALA A 27 -20.01 -7.33 -3.42
C ALA A 27 -20.00 -6.46 -4.69
N GLN A 28 -19.40 -5.31 -4.51
CA GLN A 28 -19.36 -4.15 -5.38
C GLN A 28 -18.56 -4.46 -6.66
N ASP A 29 -19.15 -5.21 -7.59
CA ASP A 29 -18.56 -5.55 -8.91
C ASP A 29 -18.54 -4.35 -9.90
N GLN A 30 -18.71 -3.10 -9.43
CA GLN A 30 -19.01 -1.98 -10.32
C GLN A 30 -17.82 -1.13 -10.79
N ASP A 31 -16.64 -1.18 -10.19
CA ASP A 31 -15.52 -0.29 -10.57
C ASP A 31 -14.15 -0.99 -10.59
N CYS A 32 -14.10 -2.20 -11.16
CA CYS A 32 -12.84 -2.89 -11.43
C CYS A 32 -12.40 -2.72 -12.88
N VAL A 33 -11.10 -2.53 -13.10
CA VAL A 33 -10.47 -2.57 -14.43
C VAL A 33 -9.37 -3.60 -14.45
N MET A 34 -9.00 -4.08 -15.65
CA MET A 34 -7.92 -5.05 -15.81
C MET A 34 -6.74 -4.42 -16.54
N PHE A 35 -5.55 -4.57 -15.98
CA PHE A 35 -4.29 -4.12 -16.56
C PHE A 35 -3.21 -5.19 -16.33
N GLN A 36 -2.55 -5.63 -17.40
CA GLN A 36 -1.51 -6.68 -17.35
C GLN A 36 -1.92 -7.94 -16.58
N ASP A 37 -3.14 -8.45 -16.84
CA ASP A 37 -3.73 -9.63 -16.20
C ASP A 37 -3.95 -9.51 -14.68
N LEU A 38 -3.88 -8.30 -14.13
CA LEU A 38 -4.24 -7.96 -12.77
C LEU A 38 -5.56 -7.17 -12.75
N ASN A 39 -6.42 -7.45 -11.77
CA ASN A 39 -7.64 -6.68 -11.56
C ASN A 39 -7.42 -5.60 -10.50
N HIS A 40 -7.82 -4.38 -10.81
CA HIS A 40 -7.72 -3.20 -9.96
C HIS A 40 -9.12 -2.70 -9.65
N CYS A 41 -9.53 -2.78 -8.40
CA CYS A 41 -10.85 -2.39 -7.95
C CYS A 41 -10.78 -1.16 -7.05
N GLY A 42 -11.58 -0.14 -7.34
CA GLY A 42 -11.68 1.05 -6.50
C GLY A 42 -12.21 0.72 -5.10
N VAL A 43 -11.64 1.38 -4.08
CA VAL A 43 -12.10 1.31 -2.68
C VAL A 43 -12.50 2.70 -2.21
N GLY A 44 -13.58 2.77 -1.43
CA GLY A 44 -14.12 4.04 -0.96
C GLY A 44 -14.77 4.83 -2.10
N GLU A 45 -14.39 6.10 -2.24
CA GLU A 45 -14.85 6.98 -3.32
C GLU A 45 -13.82 7.06 -4.47
N ALA A 46 -12.96 6.05 -4.60
CA ALA A 46 -11.97 5.98 -5.68
C ALA A 46 -12.59 5.52 -6.99
N TYR A 47 -12.35 6.28 -8.05
CA TYR A 47 -12.63 5.90 -9.43
C TYR A 47 -11.35 5.37 -10.10
N VAL A 48 -11.44 4.19 -10.72
CA VAL A 48 -10.28 3.52 -11.34
C VAL A 48 -10.48 3.41 -12.86
N SER A 49 -9.43 3.74 -13.61
CA SER A 49 -9.41 3.69 -15.07
C SER A 49 -8.07 3.22 -15.62
N VAL A 50 -8.06 2.64 -16.82
CA VAL A 50 -6.83 2.24 -17.52
C VAL A 50 -6.35 3.38 -18.40
N THR A 51 -5.04 3.61 -18.43
CA THR A 51 -4.34 4.48 -19.36
C THR A 51 -3.37 3.67 -20.22
N ASP A 52 -2.76 4.29 -21.24
CA ASP A 52 -1.75 3.62 -22.06
C ASP A 52 -0.51 3.19 -21.26
N GLU A 53 -0.26 3.83 -20.11
CA GLU A 53 0.94 3.63 -19.29
C GLU A 53 0.68 2.79 -18.03
N GLY A 54 -0.58 2.65 -17.61
CA GLY A 54 -0.88 2.07 -16.30
C GLY A 54 -2.34 2.17 -15.88
N VAL A 55 -2.55 2.16 -14.56
CA VAL A 55 -3.86 2.32 -13.93
C VAL A 55 -3.89 3.66 -13.21
N ARG A 56 -4.92 4.46 -13.48
CA ARG A 56 -5.17 5.76 -12.85
C ARG A 56 -6.30 5.61 -11.83
N ILE A 57 -6.05 6.14 -10.64
CA ILE A 57 -6.95 6.17 -9.50
C ILE A 57 -7.22 7.64 -9.17
N GLU A 58 -8.49 8.03 -9.16
CA GLU A 58 -8.94 9.37 -8.77
C GLU A 58 -9.77 9.25 -7.49
N ASN A 59 -9.31 9.87 -6.41
CA ASN A 59 -9.97 9.81 -5.12
C ASN A 59 -10.91 11.00 -4.94
N GLY A 60 -12.21 10.74 -4.81
CA GLY A 60 -13.19 11.76 -4.41
C GLY A 60 -13.01 12.19 -2.94
N ASP A 61 -12.58 11.26 -2.09
CA ASP A 61 -12.27 11.48 -0.68
C ASP A 61 -10.77 11.34 -0.41
N VAL A 62 -10.15 12.42 0.06
CA VAL A 62 -8.72 12.52 0.40
C VAL A 62 -8.44 12.29 1.89
N SER A 63 -9.37 11.69 2.64
CA SER A 63 -9.19 11.26 4.04
C SER A 63 -8.07 10.22 4.25
N GLY A 64 -7.70 9.50 3.17
CA GLY A 64 -6.78 8.38 3.20
C GLY A 64 -7.47 7.01 3.32
N GLU A 65 -8.80 6.96 3.28
CA GLU A 65 -9.57 5.70 3.26
C GLU A 65 -9.83 5.18 1.83
N SER A 66 -9.79 6.06 0.82
CA SER A 66 -10.00 5.70 -0.59
C SER A 66 -8.71 5.22 -1.25
N GLY A 67 -8.85 4.40 -2.28
CA GLY A 67 -7.72 3.89 -3.07
C GLY A 67 -8.08 2.72 -3.97
N VAL A 68 -7.17 1.74 -4.07
CA VAL A 68 -7.32 0.60 -4.98
C VAL A 68 -6.88 -0.70 -4.33
N VAL A 69 -7.61 -1.77 -4.65
CA VAL A 69 -7.22 -3.16 -4.38
C VAL A 69 -6.74 -3.78 -5.68
N ILE A 70 -5.57 -4.39 -5.63
CA ILE A 70 -4.91 -5.06 -6.74
C ILE A 70 -4.95 -6.55 -6.45
N HIS A 71 -5.74 -7.29 -7.23
CA HIS A 71 -5.84 -8.74 -7.07
C HIS A 71 -4.70 -9.41 -7.84
N THR A 72 -3.80 -10.04 -7.11
CA THR A 72 -2.59 -10.68 -7.67
C THR A 72 -2.78 -12.16 -7.96
N GLY A 73 -3.88 -12.75 -7.47
CA GLY A 73 -3.93 -14.19 -7.22
C GLY A 73 -2.83 -14.57 -6.22
N LEU A 74 -2.61 -15.87 -5.97
CA LEU A 74 -1.57 -16.28 -5.02
C LEU A 74 -0.17 -15.95 -5.56
N ALA A 75 0.41 -14.86 -5.07
CA ALA A 75 1.70 -14.30 -5.47
C ALA A 75 2.74 -14.40 -4.36
N SER A 76 4.01 -14.39 -4.74
CA SER A 76 5.16 -14.32 -3.82
C SER A 76 5.95 -13.01 -3.97
N HIS A 77 5.73 -12.26 -5.05
CA HIS A 77 6.34 -10.97 -5.28
C HIS A 77 5.42 -10.08 -6.13
N TRP A 78 5.38 -8.80 -5.80
CA TRP A 78 4.71 -7.75 -6.57
C TRP A 78 5.61 -6.51 -6.61
N THR A 79 5.61 -5.81 -7.74
CA THR A 79 6.33 -4.54 -7.93
C THR A 79 5.45 -3.54 -8.68
N ALA A 80 5.56 -2.26 -8.36
CA ALA A 80 5.00 -1.18 -9.18
C ALA A 80 5.79 0.12 -9.04
N GLY A 81 5.77 0.95 -10.07
CA GLY A 81 6.07 2.37 -9.97
C GLY A 81 4.80 3.15 -9.63
N VAL A 82 4.87 4.09 -8.69
CA VAL A 82 3.72 4.91 -8.30
C VAL A 82 4.02 6.40 -8.48
N PHE A 83 3.12 7.08 -9.18
CA PHE A 83 2.98 8.53 -9.14
C PHE A 83 1.79 8.90 -8.29
N SER A 84 1.93 9.94 -7.48
CA SER A 84 0.83 10.46 -6.65
C SER A 84 0.85 11.98 -6.70
N GLU A 85 -0.34 12.57 -6.81
CA GLU A 85 -0.54 14.00 -6.92
C GLU A 85 -1.57 14.46 -5.88
N SER A 86 -1.17 15.43 -5.05
CA SER A 86 -1.97 15.98 -3.97
C SER A 86 -2.05 17.50 -4.13
N ASP A 87 -3.23 18.07 -3.81
CA ASP A 87 -3.40 19.50 -3.64
C ASP A 87 -2.76 20.02 -2.32
N ALA A 88 -2.43 19.11 -1.39
CA ALA A 88 -1.72 19.37 -0.14
C ALA A 88 -0.40 18.56 -0.10
N PRO A 89 0.60 18.92 -0.91
CA PRO A 89 1.85 18.15 -1.04
C PRO A 89 2.65 18.08 0.27
N GLU A 90 2.58 19.08 1.15
CA GLU A 90 3.25 19.03 2.46
C GLU A 90 2.61 18.07 3.48
N HIS A 91 1.38 17.59 3.22
CA HIS A 91 0.61 16.72 4.12
C HIS A 91 0.03 15.54 3.34
N GLY A 92 0.72 14.40 3.41
CA GLY A 92 0.37 13.21 2.64
C GLY A 92 0.39 11.96 3.50
N LYS A 93 -0.43 10.97 3.13
CA LYS A 93 -0.32 9.63 3.65
C LYS A 93 -0.60 8.62 2.55
N MET A 94 0.23 7.58 2.48
CA MET A 94 0.01 6.41 1.64
C MET A 94 0.21 5.14 2.48
N LEU A 95 -0.76 4.22 2.37
CA LEU A 95 -0.73 2.90 2.96
C LEU A 95 -0.63 1.87 1.84
N LEU A 96 0.32 0.95 1.99
CA LEU A 96 0.48 -0.21 1.13
C LEU A 96 0.33 -1.45 1.99
N SER A 97 -0.75 -2.20 1.80
CA SER A 97 -1.05 -3.40 2.57
C SER A 97 -1.01 -4.64 1.70
N SER A 98 -0.46 -5.72 2.24
CA SER A 98 -0.56 -7.05 1.65
C SER A 98 -1.67 -7.80 2.38
N VAL A 99 -2.50 -8.52 1.63
CA VAL A 99 -3.59 -9.34 2.16
C VAL A 99 -3.42 -10.78 1.68
N SER A 100 -3.59 -11.71 2.61
CA SER A 100 -3.57 -13.15 2.37
C SER A 100 -4.83 -13.77 2.98
N GLU A 101 -5.64 -14.45 2.17
CA GLU A 101 -6.89 -15.10 2.59
C GLU A 101 -7.84 -14.13 3.35
N GLY A 102 -7.93 -12.88 2.87
CA GLY A 102 -8.75 -11.82 3.46
C GLY A 102 -8.20 -11.21 4.76
N SER A 103 -7.01 -11.61 5.20
CA SER A 103 -6.34 -11.03 6.38
C SER A 103 -5.14 -10.18 5.95
N THR A 104 -5.06 -8.93 6.43
CA THR A 104 -3.87 -8.09 6.21
C THR A 104 -2.66 -8.73 6.88
N THR A 105 -1.62 -9.05 6.10
CA THR A 105 -0.37 -9.67 6.56
C THR A 105 0.69 -8.62 6.92
N SER A 106 0.67 -7.49 6.22
CA SER A 106 1.60 -6.39 6.43
C SER A 106 1.04 -5.08 5.90
N THR A 107 1.45 -3.96 6.49
CA THR A 107 1.18 -2.61 6.00
C THR A 107 2.44 -1.76 6.09
N ALA A 108 2.96 -1.29 4.96
CA ALA A 108 3.91 -0.18 4.90
C ALA A 108 3.16 1.15 4.89
N THR A 109 3.66 2.11 5.66
CA THR A 109 3.09 3.45 5.78
C THR A 109 4.12 4.49 5.41
N LEU A 110 3.74 5.38 4.51
CA LEU A 110 4.46 6.59 4.16
C LEU A 110 3.61 7.78 4.60
N VAL A 111 4.15 8.64 5.46
CA VAL A 111 3.53 9.90 5.86
C VAL A 111 4.45 11.04 5.44
N THR A 112 3.89 12.06 4.79
CA THR A 112 4.57 13.32 4.51
C THR A 112 4.01 14.39 5.43
N GLU A 113 4.89 15.03 6.21
CA GLU A 113 4.55 16.18 7.05
C GLU A 113 5.64 17.23 6.88
N ASP A 114 5.22 18.48 6.61
CA ASP A 114 6.13 19.61 6.34
C ASP A 114 7.18 19.26 5.26
N GLY A 115 6.77 18.46 4.28
CA GLY A 115 7.61 18.01 3.18
C GLY A 115 8.69 16.98 3.55
N ARG A 116 8.74 16.50 4.80
CA ARG A 116 9.56 15.36 5.24
C ARG A 116 8.77 14.08 5.07
N ALA A 117 9.40 13.02 4.57
CA ALA A 117 8.75 11.71 4.44
C ALA A 117 9.14 10.79 5.60
N ALA A 118 8.18 10.12 6.20
CA ALA A 118 8.35 9.23 7.33
C ALA A 118 7.85 7.83 6.97
N TYR A 119 8.69 6.82 7.22
CA TYR A 119 8.39 5.44 6.89
C TYR A 119 8.22 4.60 8.15
N SER A 120 7.15 3.81 8.16
CA SER A 120 6.91 2.78 9.17
C SER A 120 6.27 1.54 8.54
N THR A 121 6.23 0.44 9.29
CA THR A 121 5.57 -0.79 8.85
C THR A 121 4.94 -1.50 10.03
N THR A 122 3.92 -2.31 9.74
CA THR A 122 3.34 -3.28 10.66
C THR A 122 3.33 -4.64 9.99
N PHE A 123 3.71 -5.69 10.71
CA PHE A 123 3.60 -7.08 10.28
C PHE A 123 2.69 -7.84 11.25
N THR A 124 1.64 -8.47 10.73
CA THR A 124 0.63 -9.13 11.58
C THR A 124 0.93 -10.61 11.81
N GLY A 125 1.68 -11.25 10.90
CA GLY A 125 1.94 -12.69 10.92
C GLY A 125 2.78 -13.18 12.11
N ALA A 126 3.48 -12.28 12.80
CA ALA A 126 4.29 -12.59 13.99
C ALA A 126 3.65 -12.14 15.33
N GLY A 127 2.42 -11.60 15.32
CA GLY A 127 1.69 -11.15 16.51
C GLY A 127 1.96 -9.70 16.94
N GLU A 128 1.24 -9.21 17.96
CA GLU A 128 1.28 -7.81 18.41
C GLU A 128 2.66 -7.35 18.91
N GLU A 129 3.47 -8.27 19.45
CA GLU A 129 4.83 -8.03 19.94
C GLU A 129 5.91 -8.24 18.85
N SER A 130 5.50 -8.41 17.59
CA SER A 130 6.45 -8.64 16.51
C SER A 130 7.31 -7.42 16.23
N THR A 131 8.56 -7.70 15.90
CA THR A 131 9.53 -6.70 15.51
C THR A 131 9.85 -6.79 14.03
N HIS A 132 10.42 -5.72 13.51
CA HIS A 132 10.95 -5.68 12.16
C HIS A 132 12.33 -5.03 12.13
N SER A 133 12.98 -5.18 10.99
CA SER A 133 14.23 -4.53 10.63
C SER A 133 13.99 -3.50 9.54
N ALA A 134 14.71 -2.38 9.60
CA ALA A 134 14.87 -1.44 8.50
C ALA A 134 16.30 -1.56 7.96
N LEU A 135 16.44 -1.91 6.68
CA LEU A 135 17.71 -2.05 5.99
C LEU A 135 17.81 -0.93 4.96
N VAL A 136 18.84 -0.11 5.06
CA VAL A 136 19.05 1.06 4.20
C VAL A 136 20.16 0.75 3.20
N TYR A 137 19.85 0.90 1.90
CA TYR A 137 20.78 0.65 0.81
C TYR A 137 21.04 1.92 0.02
N TYR A 138 22.23 2.02 -0.54
CA TYR A 138 22.61 3.01 -1.55
C TYR A 138 23.39 2.30 -2.65
N GLN A 139 22.94 2.40 -3.90
CA GLN A 139 23.52 1.76 -5.08
C GLN A 139 23.74 0.25 -4.87
N GLY A 140 22.76 -0.40 -4.24
CA GLY A 140 22.78 -1.83 -3.93
C GLY A 140 23.69 -2.25 -2.77
N GLN A 141 24.44 -1.33 -2.16
CA GLN A 141 25.27 -1.58 -0.98
C GLN A 141 24.53 -1.25 0.31
N LEU A 142 24.57 -2.15 1.29
CA LEU A 142 23.96 -1.93 2.60
C LEU A 142 24.74 -0.84 3.36
N GLN A 143 24.07 0.26 3.69
CA GLN A 143 24.63 1.40 4.41
C GLN A 143 24.38 1.31 5.91
N GLY A 144 23.23 0.74 6.29
CA GLY A 144 22.88 0.59 7.69
C GLY A 144 21.69 -0.33 7.92
N VAL A 145 21.58 -0.77 9.17
CA VAL A 145 20.50 -1.62 9.67
C VAL A 145 20.02 -1.05 11.00
N MET A 146 18.71 -1.09 11.19
CA MET A 146 18.05 -1.04 12.48
C MET A 146 17.26 -2.33 12.65
N THR A 147 17.37 -2.95 13.82
CA THR A 147 16.65 -4.19 14.16
C THR A 147 15.79 -4.00 15.39
N ARG A 148 14.88 -4.93 15.63
CA ARG A 148 13.97 -4.94 16.78
C ARG A 148 13.11 -3.68 16.84
N LEU A 149 12.69 -3.17 15.68
CA LEU A 149 11.78 -2.04 15.57
C LEU A 149 10.36 -2.51 15.87
N HIS A 150 9.65 -1.78 16.73
CA HIS A 150 8.24 -2.05 16.99
C HIS A 150 7.38 -1.68 15.77
N ASN A 151 6.35 -2.48 15.52
CA ASN A 151 5.36 -2.19 14.50
C ASN A 151 4.72 -0.80 14.69
N GLY A 152 4.51 -0.11 13.57
CA GLY A 152 3.95 1.25 13.52
C GLY A 152 4.91 2.36 13.92
N GLY A 153 6.08 2.05 14.48
CA GLY A 153 7.09 3.05 14.83
C GLY A 153 7.72 3.70 13.59
N VAL A 154 7.80 5.04 13.60
CA VAL A 154 8.55 5.80 12.58
C VAL A 154 10.04 5.73 12.91
N ASN A 155 10.82 5.09 12.05
CA ASN A 155 12.24 4.84 12.29
C ASN A 155 13.16 5.35 11.18
N VAL A 156 12.59 5.69 10.02
CA VAL A 156 13.32 6.21 8.87
C VAL A 156 12.61 7.47 8.40
N LEU A 157 13.37 8.57 8.34
CA LEU A 157 12.91 9.87 7.91
C LEU A 157 13.72 10.32 6.69
N GLU A 158 13.04 10.78 5.67
CA GLU A 158 13.62 11.45 4.52
C GLU A 158 13.54 12.97 4.76
N PRO A 159 14.67 13.69 4.71
CA PRO A 159 14.68 15.13 4.91
C PRO A 159 13.95 15.85 3.77
N HIS A 160 13.34 17.00 4.08
CA HIS A 160 12.76 17.88 3.08
C HIS A 160 13.83 18.61 2.26
N ASP A 161 14.85 19.12 2.95
CA ASP A 161 15.87 19.97 2.35
C ASP A 161 17.03 19.16 1.74
N PRO A 162 17.57 19.61 0.59
CA PRO A 162 18.76 19.00 0.02
C PRO A 162 19.94 19.05 1.00
N VAL A 163 20.57 17.89 1.20
CA VAL A 163 21.82 17.79 1.95
C VAL A 163 22.98 18.27 1.08
N THR A 164 23.94 19.00 1.66
CA THR A 164 25.20 19.39 0.99
C THR A 164 25.89 18.18 0.33
N PRO A 165 26.55 18.33 -0.84
CA PRO A 165 27.09 19.55 -1.46
C PRO A 165 26.11 20.31 -2.39
N TRP A 166 26.49 21.52 -2.80
CA TRP A 166 25.77 22.34 -3.79
C TRP A 166 26.47 22.31 -5.17
N PRO A 167 25.76 22.17 -6.29
CA PRO A 167 24.32 21.92 -6.38
C PRO A 167 23.97 20.53 -5.87
N PRO A 168 22.80 20.37 -5.25
CA PRO A 168 22.44 19.09 -4.65
C PRO A 168 22.23 18.02 -5.73
N PRO A 169 22.49 16.75 -5.41
CA PRO A 169 22.08 15.65 -6.27
C PRO A 169 20.57 15.69 -6.48
N SER A 170 20.13 15.45 -7.72
CA SER A 170 18.70 15.34 -8.01
C SER A 170 18.12 14.12 -7.28
N PRO A 171 16.84 14.18 -6.87
CA PRO A 171 16.14 12.99 -6.42
C PRO A 171 16.20 11.86 -7.46
N SER A 172 16.04 10.62 -7.00
CA SER A 172 16.03 9.41 -7.83
C SER A 172 14.68 9.23 -8.55
N CYS A 173 13.59 9.61 -7.89
CA CYS A 173 12.21 9.52 -8.35
C CYS A 173 11.39 10.73 -7.86
N ARG A 174 10.21 10.94 -8.44
CA ARG A 174 9.29 12.00 -8.02
C ARG A 174 8.70 11.68 -6.64
N PRO A 175 8.87 12.53 -5.62
CA PRO A 175 8.27 12.30 -4.31
C PRO A 175 6.76 12.07 -4.40
N ALA A 176 6.25 11.09 -3.63
CA ALA A 176 4.88 10.57 -3.72
C ALA A 176 3.77 11.56 -3.29
N TYR A 177 4.09 12.83 -3.06
CA TYR A 177 3.15 13.87 -2.70
C TYR A 177 3.09 15.00 -3.74
N GLN A 178 3.96 14.99 -4.76
CA GLN A 178 4.09 16.09 -5.71
C GLN A 178 3.43 15.79 -7.05
N SER A 179 2.63 16.76 -7.53
CA SER A 179 2.23 16.81 -8.94
C SER A 179 3.45 17.04 -9.85
N TRP A 180 3.31 16.67 -11.13
CA TRP A 180 4.39 16.90 -12.10
C TRP A 180 4.82 18.38 -12.18
N ASN A 181 3.86 19.30 -12.24
CA ASN A 181 4.14 20.74 -12.29
C ASN A 181 4.90 21.21 -11.05
N SER A 182 4.45 20.81 -9.85
CA SER A 182 5.12 21.18 -8.59
C SER A 182 6.54 20.64 -8.54
N CYS A 183 6.78 19.42 -9.04
CA CYS A 183 8.11 18.84 -9.11
C CYS A 183 9.03 19.63 -10.05
N MET A 184 8.53 20.01 -11.24
CA MET A 184 9.31 20.79 -12.21
C MET A 184 9.66 22.18 -11.69
N ASP A 185 8.71 22.86 -11.04
CA ASP A 185 8.92 24.18 -10.42
C ASP A 185 9.93 24.10 -9.27
N GLN A 186 9.82 23.08 -8.41
CA GLN A 186 10.78 22.86 -7.33
C GLN A 186 12.18 22.55 -7.90
N CYS A 187 12.26 21.72 -8.94
CA CYS A 187 13.54 21.38 -9.55
C CYS A 187 14.28 22.62 -10.09
N GLN A 188 13.55 23.50 -10.77
CA GLN A 188 14.11 24.74 -11.30
C GLN A 188 14.50 25.72 -10.19
N SER A 189 13.70 25.80 -9.11
CA SER A 189 13.98 26.73 -8.01
C SER A 189 15.17 26.30 -7.16
N ILE A 190 15.34 24.99 -6.91
CA ILE A 190 16.51 24.43 -6.22
C ILE A 190 17.73 24.41 -7.15
N GLY A 191 17.55 24.35 -8.48
CA GLY A 191 18.66 24.31 -9.42
C GLY A 191 19.36 22.95 -9.45
N TYR A 192 18.59 21.86 -9.33
CA TYR A 192 19.12 20.50 -9.56
C TYR A 192 19.72 20.39 -10.96
N TRP A 193 20.69 19.49 -11.13
CA TRP A 193 21.36 19.26 -12.43
C TRP A 193 20.44 18.72 -13.51
N SER A 194 19.34 18.07 -13.12
CA SER A 194 18.35 17.49 -14.03
C SER A 194 17.00 17.40 -13.33
N CYS A 195 15.93 17.64 -14.08
CA CYS A 195 14.54 17.46 -13.63
C CYS A 195 13.94 16.14 -14.11
N ASN A 196 14.74 15.23 -14.66
CA ASN A 196 14.24 13.95 -15.20
C ASN A 196 13.54 13.10 -14.15
N TYR A 197 13.91 13.24 -12.87
CA TYR A 197 13.28 12.52 -11.77
C TYR A 197 11.78 12.81 -11.64
N CYS A 198 11.29 13.97 -12.13
CA CYS A 198 9.86 14.28 -12.17
C CYS A 198 9.04 13.37 -13.10
N TYR A 199 9.72 12.64 -14.01
CA TYR A 199 9.14 11.63 -14.89
C TYR A 199 9.41 10.20 -14.41
N THR A 200 10.09 10.02 -13.29
CA THR A 200 10.44 8.71 -12.74
C THR A 200 9.53 8.42 -11.54
N PRO A 201 8.69 7.38 -11.58
CA PRO A 201 7.88 7.00 -10.43
C PRO A 201 8.80 6.38 -9.35
N CYS A 202 8.43 6.52 -8.08
CA CYS A 202 9.12 5.75 -7.04
C CYS A 202 8.63 4.30 -7.08
N GLY A 203 9.58 3.36 -7.02
CA GLY A 203 9.30 1.94 -6.99
C GLY A 203 8.86 1.45 -5.61
N TYR A 204 7.85 0.60 -5.60
CA TYR A 204 7.38 -0.13 -4.44
C TYR A 204 7.33 -1.61 -4.79
N SER A 205 7.69 -2.45 -3.84
CA SER A 205 7.51 -3.89 -4.00
C SER A 205 7.24 -4.57 -2.68
N PHE A 206 6.51 -5.67 -2.79
CA PHE A 206 6.25 -6.59 -1.70
C PHE A 206 6.76 -7.96 -2.07
N ASN A 207 7.40 -8.65 -1.14
CA ASN A 207 7.77 -10.05 -1.32
C ASN A 207 7.60 -10.87 -0.05
N VAL A 208 7.18 -12.12 -0.25
CA VAL A 208 7.24 -13.16 0.78
C VAL A 208 8.48 -14.00 0.48
N THR A 209 9.45 -13.97 1.40
CA THR A 209 10.70 -14.74 1.24
C THR A 209 10.42 -16.24 1.28
N PRO A 210 11.34 -17.11 0.82
CA PRO A 210 11.20 -18.56 0.96
C PRO A 210 11.09 -19.06 2.41
N ARG A 211 11.33 -18.20 3.41
CA ARG A 211 11.16 -18.49 4.83
C ARG A 211 9.84 -17.95 5.40
N GLY A 212 8.95 -17.43 4.55
CA GLY A 212 7.67 -16.82 4.94
C GLY A 212 7.74 -15.36 5.37
N GLN A 213 8.95 -14.79 5.55
CA GLN A 213 9.09 -13.40 6.00
C GLN A 213 8.51 -12.43 4.98
N CYS A 214 7.69 -11.48 5.43
CA CYS A 214 7.18 -10.41 4.60
C CYS A 214 8.21 -9.26 4.49
N GLN A 215 8.35 -8.69 3.30
CA GLN A 215 9.26 -7.57 3.05
C GLN A 215 8.63 -6.54 2.13
N TRP A 216 8.72 -5.27 2.53
CA TRP A 216 8.47 -4.13 1.67
C TRP A 216 9.80 -3.52 1.24
N THR A 217 9.95 -3.26 -0.05
CA THR A 217 11.07 -2.47 -0.58
C THR A 217 10.52 -1.21 -1.23
N ILE A 218 11.10 -0.08 -0.88
CA ILE A 218 10.65 1.26 -1.27
C ILE A 218 11.84 2.03 -1.81
N ASP A 219 11.70 2.60 -3.01
CA ASP A 219 12.66 3.57 -3.53
C ASP A 219 12.49 4.89 -2.78
N LEU A 220 13.62 5.46 -2.36
CA LEU A 220 13.67 6.74 -1.64
C LEU A 220 13.98 7.84 -2.65
N ALA A 221 13.20 8.93 -2.63
CA ALA A 221 13.38 9.99 -3.61
C ALA A 221 14.71 10.72 -3.38
N HIS A 222 15.03 11.09 -2.15
CA HIS A 222 16.26 11.77 -1.78
C HIS A 222 17.37 10.77 -1.44
N PRO A 223 18.64 11.10 -1.76
CA PRO A 223 19.77 10.18 -1.63
C PRO A 223 20.25 9.96 -0.19
N TYR A 224 19.45 10.32 0.83
CA TYR A 224 19.80 10.22 2.23
C TYR A 224 18.56 10.00 3.11
N VAL A 225 18.76 9.33 4.24
CA VAL A 225 17.76 9.21 5.31
C VAL A 225 18.39 9.49 6.68
N GLU A 226 17.58 9.99 7.59
CA GLU A 226 17.84 10.07 9.02
C GLU A 226 17.14 8.89 9.72
N LEU A 227 17.90 8.17 10.52
CA LEU A 227 17.40 7.08 11.36
C LEU A 227 16.97 7.62 12.72
N SER A 228 16.06 6.93 13.41
CA SER A 228 15.60 7.35 14.75
C SER A 228 16.70 7.30 15.84
N ASP A 229 17.85 6.68 15.55
CA ASP A 229 19.05 6.72 16.38
C ASP A 229 19.96 7.94 16.12
N GLY A 230 19.56 8.84 15.22
CA GLY A 230 20.25 10.07 14.85
C GLY A 230 21.32 9.91 13.76
N ARG A 231 21.55 8.70 13.24
CA ARG A 231 22.46 8.51 12.10
C ARG A 231 21.83 9.05 10.81
N VAL A 232 22.64 9.71 10.00
CA VAL A 232 22.29 10.08 8.62
C VAL A 232 23.07 9.19 7.67
N LEU A 233 22.37 8.49 6.78
CA LEU A 233 22.94 7.53 5.84
C LEU A 233 22.64 7.96 4.41
N GLN A 234 23.55 7.71 3.48
CA GLN A 234 23.18 7.68 2.06
C GLN A 234 22.16 6.58 1.82
N ALA A 235 21.18 6.83 0.98
CA ALA A 235 20.09 5.90 0.75
C ALA A 235 19.38 6.18 -0.57
N ASP A 236 19.15 5.14 -1.38
CA ASP A 236 18.23 5.18 -2.52
C ASP A 236 17.12 4.14 -2.39
N ARG A 237 17.25 3.21 -1.44
CA ARG A 237 16.32 2.12 -1.22
C ARG A 237 16.21 1.75 0.26
N LEU A 238 14.98 1.65 0.73
CA LEU A 238 14.63 1.16 2.05
C LEU A 238 14.00 -0.24 1.92
N VAL A 239 14.47 -1.19 2.72
CA VAL A 239 13.82 -2.50 2.89
C VAL A 239 13.32 -2.62 4.32
N LEU A 240 12.02 -2.78 4.48
CA LEU A 240 11.35 -3.04 5.74
C LEU A 240 11.03 -4.53 5.79
N SER A 241 11.72 -5.26 6.66
CA SER A 241 11.69 -6.72 6.72
C SER A 241 11.19 -7.19 8.07
N GLU A 242 10.19 -8.06 8.06
CA GLU A 242 9.74 -8.73 9.26
C GLU A 242 10.85 -9.53 9.94
N GLU A 243 10.89 -9.52 11.27
CA GLU A 243 11.73 -10.41 12.07
C GLU A 243 10.90 -11.58 12.60
N VAL A 244 11.02 -12.74 11.94
CA VAL A 244 10.30 -13.95 12.36
C VAL A 244 11.08 -14.65 13.48
N HIS A 245 10.50 -14.70 14.67
CA HIS A 245 11.08 -15.37 15.84
C HIS A 245 10.32 -16.68 16.17
N GLY A 246 11.00 -17.82 16.13
CA GLY A 246 10.49 -19.11 16.61
C GLY A 246 10.25 -20.20 15.55
N PRO A 247 10.02 -21.47 15.96
CA PRO A 247 9.87 -22.62 15.06
C PRO A 247 8.44 -22.80 14.49
N THR A 248 7.58 -21.79 14.60
CA THR A 248 6.19 -21.89 14.15
C THR A 248 6.09 -21.70 12.65
N ASN A 249 5.33 -22.58 12.00
CA ASN A 249 4.97 -22.46 10.59
C ASN A 249 4.41 -21.05 10.34
N TYR A 250 5.13 -20.26 9.55
CA TYR A 250 4.67 -18.95 9.17
C TYR A 250 3.42 -19.14 8.29
N PRO A 251 2.28 -18.50 8.60
CA PRO A 251 1.00 -18.88 8.01
C PRO A 251 0.88 -18.55 6.52
N TYR A 252 1.69 -17.62 6.01
CA TYR A 252 1.56 -17.10 4.65
C TYR A 252 2.76 -17.53 3.79
N LEU A 253 2.48 -18.28 2.71
CA LEU A 253 3.46 -18.60 1.65
C LEU A 253 3.33 -17.66 0.44
N GLY A 254 2.40 -16.71 0.52
CA GLY A 254 2.08 -15.74 -0.50
C GLY A 254 0.96 -14.81 -0.05
N PHE A 255 0.52 -13.97 -0.97
CA PHE A 255 -0.55 -12.99 -0.78
C PHE A 255 -1.44 -12.99 -2.03
N ASP A 256 -2.71 -12.64 -1.88
CA ASP A 256 -3.68 -12.57 -2.97
C ASP A 256 -4.08 -11.15 -3.37
N GLU A 257 -3.78 -10.16 -2.52
CA GLU A 257 -4.09 -8.76 -2.82
C GLU A 257 -3.01 -7.79 -2.30
N ILE A 258 -2.85 -6.68 -3.02
CA ILE A 258 -2.17 -5.48 -2.56
C ILE A 258 -3.18 -4.34 -2.48
N HIS A 259 -3.29 -3.70 -1.34
CA HIS A 259 -4.17 -2.54 -1.14
C HIS A 259 -3.30 -1.29 -1.11
N LEU A 260 -3.66 -0.27 -1.90
CA LEU A 260 -3.05 1.05 -1.87
C LEU A 260 -4.14 2.06 -1.48
N GLN A 261 -4.01 2.67 -0.31
CA GLN A 261 -4.90 3.77 0.13
C GLN A 261 -4.08 5.04 0.35
N THR A 262 -4.63 6.20 -0.01
CA THR A 262 -3.84 7.43 -0.04
C THR A 262 -4.69 8.69 0.13
N THR A 263 -4.08 9.76 0.64
CA THR A 263 -4.67 11.11 0.68
C THR A 263 -4.43 11.89 -0.62
N ALA A 264 -3.70 11.32 -1.59
CA ALA A 264 -3.51 11.94 -2.90
C ALA A 264 -4.85 12.01 -3.66
N ASN A 265 -5.11 13.12 -4.35
CA ASN A 265 -6.26 13.26 -5.24
C ASN A 265 -6.18 12.27 -6.41
N VAL A 266 -4.97 12.04 -6.91
CA VAL A 266 -4.70 11.21 -8.07
C VAL A 266 -3.50 10.32 -7.79
N THR A 267 -3.62 9.04 -8.10
CA THR A 267 -2.52 8.09 -8.12
C THR A 267 -2.47 7.39 -9.46
N GLN A 268 -1.28 7.15 -9.98
CA GLN A 268 -1.06 6.35 -11.19
C GLN A 268 -0.06 5.24 -10.89
N ILE A 269 -0.49 4.00 -11.09
CA ILE A 269 0.33 2.79 -10.96
C ILE A 269 0.83 2.43 -12.36
N VAL A 270 2.14 2.30 -12.51
CA VAL A 270 2.81 2.00 -13.78
C VAL A 270 3.86 0.90 -13.58
N SER A 271 4.29 0.27 -14.69
CA SER A 271 5.36 -0.75 -14.68
C SER A 271 5.14 -1.88 -13.66
N GLU A 272 3.88 -2.28 -13.50
CA GLU A 272 3.48 -3.30 -12.55
C GLU A 272 3.97 -4.70 -12.95
N SER A 273 4.31 -5.54 -11.98
CA SER A 273 4.63 -6.94 -12.24
C SER A 273 4.33 -7.83 -11.04
N VAL A 274 4.02 -9.10 -11.31
CA VAL A 274 3.73 -10.10 -10.28
C VAL A 274 4.51 -11.39 -10.55
N THR A 275 5.00 -12.03 -9.49
CA THR A 275 5.52 -13.40 -9.53
C THR A 275 4.60 -14.32 -8.75
N PRO A 276 3.93 -15.30 -9.40
CA PRO A 276 3.10 -16.28 -8.71
C PRO A 276 3.87 -17.02 -7.62
N ALA A 277 3.19 -17.39 -6.53
CA ALA A 277 3.79 -18.28 -5.54
C ALA A 277 3.96 -19.69 -6.12
N LYS A 278 5.00 -20.41 -5.67
CA LYS A 278 5.16 -21.83 -6.01
C LYS A 278 4.18 -22.65 -5.17
N GLN A 279 3.30 -23.39 -5.83
CA GLN A 279 2.43 -24.39 -5.21
C GLN A 279 3.23 -25.62 -4.75
#